data_AF-A0A9R0VLZ1-F1
#
_entry.id   AF-A0A9R0VLZ1-F1
#
_cell.length_a   1.000
_cell.length_b   1.000
_cell.length_c   1.000
_cell.angle_alpha   90.00
_cell.angle_beta   90.00
_cell.angle_gamma   90.00
#
_symmetry.space_group_name_H-M   'P 1'
#
loop_
_entity.id
_entity.type
_entity.pdbx_description
1 polymer ?
#
loop_
_entity_poly.entity_id
_entity_poly.type
_entity_poly.pdbx_seq_one_letter_code
_entity_poly.pdbx_strand_id
1 'polypeptide(L)'
;MYTSGTTGDPKGVLISNASIICLIAGVDRLLNSVNERLEETDVYMSYLPLAHIFDRVVEELFMFHGASIGFWRGDVKLLVEDIGTLKPTILCAVPRVLDRIFSGLQAKISAGGFIKSTMFNLAYKFKQFRMMRGAKHNEAAAICDKVVFSKKVLEEMSV
;
A
#
# COMPACT_ATOMS: atom_id res chain seq x y z
N MET A 1 8.57 -22.34 -6.61
CA MET A 1 7.63 -21.37 -7.26
C MET A 1 7.64 -21.62 -8.76
N TYR A 2 6.52 -21.46 -9.48
CA TYR A 2 6.50 -21.62 -10.94
C TYR A 2 6.35 -20.28 -11.65
N THR A 3 7.04 -20.10 -12.77
CA THR A 3 6.92 -18.93 -13.64
C THR A 3 6.56 -19.36 -15.06
N SER A 4 5.90 -18.49 -15.83
CA SER A 4 5.37 -18.82 -17.17
C SER A 4 6.44 -19.31 -18.16
N GLY A 5 7.72 -19.00 -17.94
CA GLY A 5 8.80 -19.35 -18.85
C GLY A 5 8.64 -18.72 -20.23
N THR A 6 9.72 -18.71 -21.04
CA THR A 6 9.66 -18.26 -22.43
C THR A 6 9.31 -19.41 -23.40
N THR A 7 9.26 -20.64 -22.90
CA THR A 7 9.16 -21.88 -23.69
C THR A 7 7.77 -22.54 -23.61
N GLY A 8 6.77 -21.85 -23.07
CA GLY A 8 5.39 -22.35 -22.92
C GLY A 8 5.16 -23.14 -21.63
N ASP A 9 6.08 -24.05 -21.29
CA ASP A 9 5.98 -24.82 -20.04
C ASP A 9 6.43 -24.00 -18.82
N PRO A 10 5.66 -24.01 -17.71
CA PRO A 10 6.06 -23.34 -16.48
C PRO A 10 7.38 -23.89 -15.92
N LYS A 11 8.30 -23.00 -15.55
CA LYS A 11 9.60 -23.37 -14.97
C LYS A 11 9.57 -23.22 -13.46
N GLY A 12 10.06 -24.25 -12.77
CA GLY A 12 10.25 -24.23 -11.32
C GLY A 12 11.46 -23.38 -10.94
N VAL A 13 11.22 -22.27 -10.25
CA VAL A 13 12.26 -21.47 -9.60
C VAL A 13 12.56 -22.07 -8.24
N LEU A 14 13.82 -22.49 -8.06
CA LEU A 14 14.38 -22.95 -6.80
C LEU A 14 14.77 -21.74 -5.96
N ILE A 15 14.18 -21.61 -4.78
CA ILE A 15 14.43 -20.50 -3.85
C ILE A 15 14.90 -21.11 -2.55
N SER A 16 16.10 -20.74 -2.12
CA SER A 16 16.68 -21.22 -0.86
C SER A 16 16.19 -20.37 0.32
N ASN A 17 16.13 -20.96 1.51
CA ASN A 17 15.86 -20.19 2.74
C ASN A 17 16.87 -19.05 2.93
N ALA A 18 18.15 -19.28 2.58
CA ALA A 18 19.19 -18.25 2.65
C ALA A 18 18.88 -17.03 1.75
N SER A 19 18.27 -17.26 0.59
CA SER A 19 17.84 -16.18 -0.32
C SER A 19 16.73 -15.33 0.31
N ILE A 20 15.77 -15.96 0.98
CA ILE A 20 14.68 -15.27 1.70
C ILE A 20 15.25 -14.44 2.87
N ILE A 21 16.08 -15.05 3.72
CA ILE A 21 16.68 -14.38 4.88
C ILE A 21 17.53 -13.20 4.43
N CYS A 22 18.30 -13.34 3.35
CA CYS A 22 19.09 -12.25 2.77
C CYS A 22 18.21 -11.08 2.32
N LEU A 23 17.05 -11.37 1.72
CA LEU A 23 16.10 -10.35 1.30
C LEU A 23 15.49 -9.63 2.51
N ILE A 24 15.05 -10.38 3.54
CA ILE A 24 14.54 -9.81 4.80
C ILE A 24 15.56 -8.84 5.40
N ALA A 25 16.82 -9.29 5.58
CA ALA A 25 17.89 -8.44 6.09
C ALA A 25 18.16 -7.20 5.21
N GLY A 26 17.99 -7.33 3.90
CA GLY A 26 18.09 -6.22 2.94
C GLY A 26 16.99 -5.18 3.13
N VAL A 27 15.75 -5.61 3.37
CA VAL A 27 14.62 -4.72 3.66
C VAL A 27 14.83 -4.00 4.98
N ASP A 28 15.26 -4.72 6.02
CA ASP A 28 15.52 -4.11 7.33
C ASP A 28 16.62 -3.05 7.22
N ARG A 29 17.70 -3.34 6.48
CA ARG A 29 18.76 -2.37 6.22
C ARG A 29 18.23 -1.16 5.44
N LEU A 30 17.35 -1.36 4.46
CA LEU A 30 16.75 -0.27 3.69
C LEU A 30 15.88 0.63 4.58
N LEU A 31 14.99 0.06 5.37
CA LEU A 31 14.14 0.82 6.30
C LEU A 31 14.98 1.61 7.31
N ASN A 32 15.99 0.97 7.90
CA ASN A 32 16.91 1.64 8.83
C ASN A 32 17.64 2.82 8.17
N SER A 33 17.97 2.75 6.87
CA SER A 33 18.64 3.86 6.15
C SER A 33 17.79 5.13 6.03
N VAL A 34 16.47 5.00 6.17
CA VAL A 34 15.52 6.12 6.17
C VAL A 34 14.92 6.37 7.56
N ASN A 35 15.51 5.79 8.61
CA ASN A 35 15.05 5.88 10.00
C ASN A 35 13.60 5.41 10.18
N GLU A 36 13.23 4.36 9.46
CA GLU A 36 11.98 3.62 9.59
C GLU A 36 12.31 2.17 10.01
N ARG A 37 11.33 1.45 10.55
CA ARG A 37 11.46 0.03 10.90
C ARG A 37 10.10 -0.65 10.83
N LEU A 38 10.11 -1.97 10.61
CA LEU A 38 8.91 -2.78 10.79
C LEU A 38 8.74 -3.07 12.29
N GLU A 39 7.53 -2.86 12.81
CA GLU A 39 7.17 -3.05 14.22
C GLU A 39 6.15 -4.18 14.37
N GLU A 40 6.08 -4.79 15.55
CA GLU A 40 5.07 -5.83 15.87
C GLU A 40 3.63 -5.31 15.75
N THR A 41 3.44 -4.00 15.84
CA THR A 41 2.14 -3.33 15.66
C THR A 41 1.75 -3.14 14.19
N ASP A 42 2.65 -3.44 13.25
CA ASP A 42 2.35 -3.34 11.83
C ASP A 42 1.39 -4.44 11.38
N VAL A 43 0.59 -4.08 10.38
CA VAL A 43 -0.44 -4.95 9.81
C VAL A 43 -0.28 -4.96 8.29
N TYR A 44 0.02 -6.14 7.75
CA TYR A 44 0.06 -6.41 6.31
C TYR A 44 -1.30 -6.85 5.79
N MET A 45 -1.64 -6.46 4.56
CA MET A 45 -2.77 -7.00 3.82
C MET A 45 -2.30 -7.95 2.72
N SER A 46 -2.42 -9.25 2.97
CA SER A 46 -2.16 -10.33 2.01
C SER A 46 -3.37 -10.48 1.07
N TYR A 47 -3.21 -9.96 -0.15
CA TYR A 47 -4.20 -10.09 -1.23
C TYR A 47 -3.61 -10.67 -2.52
N LEU A 48 -2.28 -10.75 -2.62
CA LEU A 48 -1.65 -11.41 -3.75
C LEU A 48 -1.67 -12.94 -3.49
N PRO A 49 -1.62 -13.77 -4.53
CA PRO A 49 -1.50 -15.21 -4.31
C PRO A 49 -0.13 -15.55 -3.71
N LEU A 50 -0.08 -16.45 -2.73
CA LEU A 50 1.19 -16.95 -2.16
C LEU A 50 2.11 -17.63 -3.19
N ALA A 51 1.54 -18.04 -4.33
CA ALA A 51 2.29 -18.51 -5.49
C ALA A 51 3.15 -17.43 -6.17
N HIS A 52 2.93 -16.15 -5.83
CA HIS A 52 3.69 -15.00 -6.31
C HIS A 52 4.78 -14.62 -5.30
N ILE A 53 6.03 -14.52 -5.73
CA ILE A 53 7.18 -14.36 -4.82
C ILE A 53 7.07 -13.13 -3.94
N PHE A 54 6.48 -12.06 -4.48
CA PHE A 54 6.36 -10.80 -3.77
C PHE A 54 5.55 -10.95 -2.47
N ASP A 55 4.40 -11.64 -2.54
CA ASP A 55 3.54 -11.82 -1.36
C ASP A 55 4.18 -12.77 -0.36
N ARG A 56 4.72 -13.89 -0.88
CA ARG A 56 5.43 -14.89 -0.08
C ARG A 56 6.52 -14.28 0.80
N VAL A 57 7.37 -13.44 0.21
CA VAL A 57 8.48 -12.80 0.92
C VAL A 57 7.99 -11.77 1.94
N VAL A 58 6.92 -11.05 1.63
CA VAL A 58 6.36 -10.04 2.55
C VAL A 58 5.70 -10.73 3.74
N GLU A 59 4.97 -11.83 3.54
CA GLU A 59 4.46 -12.61 4.67
C GLU A 59 5.60 -13.16 5.54
N GLU A 60 6.69 -13.66 4.94
CA GLU A 60 7.88 -14.12 5.68
C GLU A 60 8.57 -12.97 6.44
N LEU A 61 8.61 -11.77 5.87
CA LEU A 61 9.11 -10.57 6.55
C LEU A 61 8.26 -10.21 7.79
N PHE A 62 6.93 -10.25 7.66
CA PHE A 62 6.01 -9.95 8.76
C PHE A 62 6.05 -11.02 9.85
N MET A 63 6.10 -12.29 9.45
CA MET A 63 6.29 -13.41 10.39
C MET A 63 7.62 -13.31 11.13
N PHE A 64 8.71 -12.92 10.45
CA PHE A 64 10.03 -12.74 11.07
C PHE A 64 10.02 -11.66 12.16
N HIS A 65 9.23 -10.60 11.98
CA HIS A 65 9.11 -9.49 12.92
C HIS A 65 7.99 -9.66 13.95
N GLY A 66 7.23 -10.76 13.91
CA GLY A 66 6.08 -10.96 14.82
C GLY A 66 4.90 -10.02 14.56
N ALA A 67 4.82 -9.43 13.37
CA ALA A 67 3.76 -8.51 12.96
C ALA A 67 2.52 -9.26 12.44
N SER A 68 1.41 -8.54 12.24
CA SER A 68 0.13 -9.13 11.87
C SER A 68 -0.08 -9.21 10.36
N ILE A 69 -0.74 -10.27 9.89
CA ILE A 69 -1.13 -10.45 8.47
C ILE A 69 -2.65 -10.62 8.41
N GLY A 70 -3.33 -9.75 7.67
CA GLY A 70 -4.74 -9.88 7.33
C GLY A 70 -4.92 -10.43 5.92
N PHE A 71 -5.86 -11.35 5.74
CA PHE A 71 -6.15 -11.98 4.46
C PHE A 71 -7.43 -11.40 3.85
N TRP A 72 -7.38 -11.08 2.56
CA TRP A 72 -8.52 -10.59 1.81
C TRP A 72 -9.58 -11.65 1.53
N ARG A 73 -10.79 -11.22 1.13
CA ARG A 73 -11.91 -12.11 0.80
C ARG A 73 -11.76 -12.86 -0.53
N GLY A 74 -10.70 -12.59 -1.31
CA GLY A 74 -10.47 -13.24 -2.62
C GLY A 74 -11.16 -12.57 -3.82
N ASP A 75 -11.92 -11.49 -3.61
CA ASP A 75 -12.51 -10.69 -4.69
C ASP A 75 -11.88 -9.29 -4.75
N VAL A 76 -11.28 -8.96 -5.89
CA VAL A 76 -10.67 -7.63 -6.18
C VAL A 76 -11.69 -6.49 -6.08
N LYS A 77 -12.98 -6.76 -6.27
CA LYS A 77 -14.04 -5.75 -6.09
C LYS A 77 -14.18 -5.35 -4.62
N LEU A 78 -13.92 -6.29 -3.71
CA LEU A 78 -14.05 -6.14 -2.26
C LEU A 78 -12.76 -5.66 -1.59
N LEU A 79 -11.64 -5.69 -2.31
CA LEU A 79 -10.31 -5.33 -1.78
C LEU A 79 -10.27 -3.92 -1.11
N VAL A 80 -10.95 -2.93 -1.67
CA VAL A 80 -10.96 -1.56 -1.10
C VAL A 80 -11.70 -1.52 0.25
N GLU A 81 -12.78 -2.28 0.38
CA GLU A 81 -13.52 -2.43 1.64
C GLU A 81 -12.70 -3.22 2.66
N ASP A 82 -11.99 -4.27 2.22
CA ASP A 82 -11.10 -5.05 3.07
C ASP A 82 -9.97 -4.18 3.63
N ILE A 83 -9.32 -3.38 2.77
CA ILE A 83 -8.29 -2.40 3.18
C ILE A 83 -8.89 -1.40 4.18
N GLY A 84 -10.09 -0.90 3.93
CA GLY A 84 -10.76 0.05 4.83
C GLY A 84 -11.14 -0.52 6.19
N THR A 85 -11.41 -1.84 6.24
CA THR A 85 -11.78 -2.57 7.46
C THR A 85 -10.54 -2.95 8.27
N LEU A 86 -9.55 -3.57 7.62
CA LEU A 86 -8.30 -4.02 8.23
C LEU A 86 -7.40 -2.84 8.64
N LYS A 87 -7.42 -1.75 7.86
CA LYS A 87 -6.53 -0.59 8.01
C LYS A 87 -5.05 -1.01 8.08
N PRO A 88 -4.53 -1.69 7.05
CA PRO A 88 -3.15 -2.14 7.05
C PRO A 88 -2.19 -0.95 7.12
N THR A 89 -1.08 -1.12 7.83
CA THR A 89 0.02 -0.13 7.83
C THR A 89 0.86 -0.27 6.57
N ILE A 90 0.95 -1.48 6.01
CA ILE A 90 1.71 -1.79 4.81
C ILE A 90 0.85 -2.54 3.81
N LEU A 91 0.90 -2.09 2.54
CA LEU A 91 0.20 -2.70 1.42
C LEU A 91 1.16 -2.86 0.23
N CYS A 92 1.39 -4.09 -0.20
CA CYS A 92 2.18 -4.39 -1.38
C CYS A 92 1.33 -4.24 -2.64
N ALA A 93 1.44 -3.12 -3.33
CA ALA A 93 0.59 -2.82 -4.48
C ALA A 93 1.24 -3.18 -5.82
N VAL A 94 0.46 -3.79 -6.72
CA VAL A 94 0.80 -3.94 -8.15
C VAL A 94 0.17 -2.80 -8.96
N PRO A 95 0.70 -2.43 -10.15
CA PRO A 95 0.22 -1.28 -10.92
C PRO A 95 -1.30 -1.27 -11.12
N ARG A 96 -1.88 -2.42 -11.48
CA ARG A 96 -3.34 -2.56 -11.70
C ARG A 96 -4.18 -2.21 -10.46
N VAL A 97 -3.69 -2.52 -9.26
CA VAL A 97 -4.39 -2.19 -8.00
C VAL A 97 -4.26 -0.70 -7.71
N LEU A 98 -3.08 -0.12 -7.92
CA LEU A 98 -2.86 1.32 -7.79
C LEU A 98 -3.78 2.11 -8.75
N ASP A 99 -3.88 1.68 -10.01
CA ASP A 99 -4.76 2.31 -11.01
C ASP A 99 -6.24 2.26 -10.59
N ARG A 100 -6.67 1.14 -9.99
CA ARG A 100 -8.04 0.97 -9.50
C ARG A 100 -8.33 1.88 -8.31
N ILE A 101 -7.41 1.95 -7.34
CA ILE A 101 -7.51 2.86 -6.19
C ILE A 101 -7.55 4.31 -6.67
N PHE A 102 -6.63 4.68 -7.58
CA PHE A 102 -6.55 6.01 -8.16
C PHE A 102 -7.83 6.40 -8.91
N SER A 103 -8.34 5.53 -9.78
CA SER A 103 -9.58 5.76 -10.52
C SER A 103 -10.78 5.90 -9.60
N GLY A 104 -10.87 5.06 -8.56
CA GLY A 104 -11.92 5.14 -7.54
C GLY A 104 -11.86 6.45 -6.75
N LEU A 105 -10.65 6.91 -6.39
CA LEU A 105 -10.44 8.19 -5.74
C LEU A 105 -10.83 9.36 -6.67
N GLN A 106 -10.41 9.33 -7.93
CA GLN A 106 -10.71 10.38 -8.90
C GLN A 106 -12.21 10.51 -9.16
N ALA A 107 -12.94 9.38 -9.23
CA ALA A 107 -14.39 9.38 -9.37
C ALA A 107 -15.08 10.06 -8.18
N LYS A 108 -14.67 9.75 -6.95
CA LYS A 108 -15.18 10.41 -5.73
C LYS A 108 -14.86 11.90 -5.70
N ILE A 109 -13.65 12.27 -6.09
CA ILE A 109 -13.25 13.68 -6.14
C ILE A 109 -14.13 14.47 -7.13
N SER A 110 -14.40 13.86 -8.28
CA SER A 110 -15.20 14.47 -9.35
C SER A 110 -16.69 14.58 -8.96
N ALA A 111 -17.21 13.62 -8.19
CA ALA A 111 -18.57 13.65 -7.66
C ALA A 111 -18.80 14.78 -6.64
N GLY A 112 -17.79 15.17 -5.88
CA GLY A 112 -17.89 16.24 -4.86
C GLY A 112 -18.10 17.67 -5.41
N GLY A 113 -18.22 17.86 -6.72
CA GLY A 113 -18.44 19.16 -7.37
C GLY A 113 -17.17 20.02 -7.46
N PHE A 114 -17.30 21.17 -8.14
CA PHE A 114 -16.16 22.03 -8.48
C PHE A 114 -15.38 22.54 -7.25
N ILE A 115 -16.09 22.95 -6.20
CA ILE A 115 -15.48 23.54 -5.01
C ILE A 115 -14.65 22.49 -4.24
N LYS A 116 -15.23 21.32 -3.95
CA LYS A 116 -14.52 20.27 -3.20
C LYS A 116 -13.36 19.69 -4.02
N SER A 117 -13.54 19.51 -5.33
CA SER A 117 -12.48 19.03 -6.23
C SER A 117 -11.30 20.02 -6.30
N THR A 118 -11.56 21.32 -6.46
CA THR A 118 -10.50 22.33 -6.48
C THR A 118 -9.77 22.39 -5.13
N MET A 119 -10.50 22.33 -4.01
CA MET A 119 -9.89 22.32 -2.67
C MET A 119 -9.00 21.09 -2.45
N PHE A 120 -9.47 19.90 -2.84
CA PHE A 120 -8.67 18.66 -2.77
C PHE A 120 -7.39 18.78 -3.59
N ASN A 121 -7.50 19.23 -4.84
CA ASN A 121 -6.35 19.37 -5.73
C ASN A 121 -5.33 20.39 -5.22
N LEU A 122 -5.78 21.51 -4.64
CA LEU A 122 -4.89 22.50 -4.04
C LEU A 122 -4.17 21.94 -2.81
N ALA A 123 -4.90 21.28 -1.91
CA ALA A 123 -4.35 20.64 -0.72
C ALA A 123 -3.33 19.55 -1.10
N TYR A 124 -3.64 18.74 -2.13
CA TYR A 124 -2.75 17.70 -2.63
C TYR A 124 -1.45 18.28 -3.19
N LYS A 125 -1.53 19.31 -4.06
CA LYS A 125 -0.34 20.00 -4.61
C LYS A 125 0.52 20.60 -3.51
N PHE A 126 -0.10 21.20 -2.49
CA PHE A 126 0.62 21.76 -1.35
C PHE A 126 1.35 20.68 -0.54
N LYS A 127 0.67 19.57 -0.20
CA LYS A 127 1.29 18.45 0.52
C LYS A 127 2.44 17.84 -0.29
N GLN A 128 2.23 17.57 -1.58
CA GLN A 128 3.24 17.02 -2.48
C GLN A 128 4.47 17.94 -2.57
N PHE A 129 4.28 19.25 -2.70
CA PHE A 129 5.38 20.22 -2.74
C PHE A 129 6.25 20.17 -1.48
N ARG A 130 5.63 20.07 -0.29
CA ARG A 130 6.38 19.98 0.97
C ARG A 130 7.07 18.62 1.14
N MET A 131 6.43 17.52 0.72
CA MET A 131 7.06 16.20 0.72
C MET A 131 8.28 16.13 -0.20
N MET A 132 8.21 16.73 -1.40
CA MET A 132 9.37 16.81 -2.32
C MET A 132 10.53 17.64 -1.74
N ARG A 133 10.27 18.51 -0.77
CA ARG A 133 11.29 19.28 -0.03
C ARG A 133 11.81 18.56 1.23
N GLY A 134 11.43 17.29 1.42
CA GLY A 134 11.91 16.46 2.53
C GLY A 134 11.05 16.51 3.80
N ALA A 135 9.88 17.17 3.78
CA ALA A 135 8.96 17.10 4.90
C ALA A 135 8.36 15.70 5.02
N LYS A 136 8.30 15.16 6.24
CA LYS A 136 7.64 13.86 6.51
C LYS A 136 6.16 13.94 6.16
N HIS A 137 5.55 12.80 5.83
CA HIS A 137 4.14 12.74 5.40
C HIS A 137 3.18 13.44 6.38
N ASN A 138 3.39 13.25 7.68
CA ASN A 138 2.55 13.78 8.76
C ASN A 138 2.75 15.29 8.98
N GLU A 139 3.90 15.84 8.59
CA GLU A 139 4.28 17.24 8.78
C GLU A 139 4.02 18.09 7.53
N ALA A 140 4.00 17.44 6.36
CA ALA A 140 3.88 18.09 5.07
C ALA A 140 2.59 18.90 4.94
N ALA A 141 1.46 18.43 5.50
CA ALA A 141 0.21 19.19 5.48
C ALA A 141 -0.74 18.87 6.64
N ALA A 142 -0.26 18.95 7.89
CA ALA A 142 -1.04 18.60 9.08
C ALA A 142 -2.45 19.23 9.16
N ILE A 143 -2.63 20.47 8.66
CA ILE A 143 -3.93 21.13 8.61
C ILE A 143 -4.80 20.51 7.51
N CYS A 144 -4.27 20.32 6.30
CA CYS A 144 -4.99 19.67 5.21
C CYS A 144 -5.34 18.22 5.53
N ASP A 145 -4.49 17.51 6.28
CA ASP A 145 -4.74 16.14 6.73
C ASP A 145 -5.96 16.04 7.65
N LYS A 146 -6.14 17.05 8.52
CA LYS A 146 -7.30 17.13 9.42
C LYS A 146 -8.58 17.63 8.73
N VAL A 147 -8.45 18.55 7.78
CA VAL A 147 -9.61 19.24 7.19
C VAL A 147 -10.04 18.63 5.88
N VAL A 148 -9.11 18.38 4.94
CA VAL A 148 -9.42 17.98 3.56
C VAL A 148 -9.29 16.47 3.37
N PHE A 149 -8.27 15.83 3.96
CA PHE A 149 -8.03 14.39 3.81
C PHE A 149 -8.68 13.54 4.90
N SER A 150 -9.51 14.14 5.76
CA SER A 150 -10.22 13.39 6.79
C SER A 150 -11.28 12.47 6.20
N LYS A 151 -11.48 11.32 6.84
CA LYS A 151 -12.44 10.29 6.42
C LYS A 151 -13.86 10.86 6.20
N LYS A 152 -14.30 11.79 7.05
CA LYS A 152 -15.60 12.47 6.93
C LYS A 152 -15.76 13.22 5.61
N VAL A 153 -14.74 13.99 5.20
CA VAL A 153 -14.82 14.79 3.97
C VAL A 153 -14.78 13.92 2.72
N LEU A 154 -14.03 12.82 2.73
CA LEU A 154 -14.00 11.86 1.62
C LEU A 154 -15.27 11.00 1.53
N GLU A 155 -15.93 10.72 2.66
CA GLU A 155 -17.24 10.04 2.69
C GLU A 155 -18.37 10.98 2.22
N GLU A 156 -18.34 12.26 2.61
CA GLU A 156 -19.29 13.32 2.19
C GLU A 156 -19.19 13.72 0.70
N MET A 157 -18.19 13.23 -0.03
CA MET A 157 -18.07 13.36 -1.49
C MET A 157 -18.76 12.23 -2.26
N SER A 158 -19.36 11.28 -1.53
CA SER A 158 -20.04 10.09 -2.09
C SER A 158 -21.57 10.20 -2.08
N VAL A 159 -22.13 11.36 -1.74
CA VAL A 159 -23.57 11.64 -1.77
C VAL A 159 -23.91 12.43 -3.03
#